data_AF-A0A8C4QUA6-F1
#
_entry.id   AF-A0A8C4QUA6-F1
#
_cell.length_a   1.000
_cell.length_b   1.000
_cell.length_c   1.000
_cell.angle_alpha   90.00
_cell.angle_beta   90.00
_cell.angle_gamma   90.00
#
_symmetry.space_group_name_H-M   'P 1'
#
loop_
_entity.id
_entity.type
_entity.pdbx_description
1 polymer ?
#
loop_
_entity_poly.entity_id
_entity_poly.type
_entity_poly.pdbx_seq_one_letter_code
_entity_poly.pdbx_strand_id
1 'polypeptide(L)'
;MHAARERAALPLEARANQFRDMLLHRGVSAFSTWEKELHKVVFDPRYLLLTPKERKQAFEDFVKIRAEEERKEKRNKLQLIKDDFKKLLEDSKLTSRSTFSEFAAKHGKDSRFKAVEKMKDRETLFIEFVLTLKKKEKEHARSKADRVRHDFFDMLSEHRLDAQTRWSKLKDRLEKDPRFHTIESSVQREEWFRLHMDKILKVGL
;
A
#
# COMPACT_ATOMS: atom_id res chain seq x y z
N MET A 1 -25.01 -46.77 -23.84
CA MET A 1 -25.06 -46.11 -25.19
C MET A 1 -25.37 -44.62 -25.13
N HIS A 2 -26.17 -44.11 -24.18
CA HIS A 2 -26.52 -42.68 -24.07
C HIS A 2 -25.32 -41.74 -23.84
N ALA A 3 -24.51 -41.99 -22.79
CA ALA A 3 -23.35 -41.15 -22.46
C ALA A 3 -22.24 -41.13 -23.54
N ALA A 4 -22.18 -42.14 -24.43
CA ALA A 4 -21.25 -42.11 -25.57
C ALA A 4 -21.73 -41.14 -26.66
N ARG A 5 -23.05 -41.07 -26.89
CA ARG A 5 -23.66 -40.12 -27.84
C ARG A 5 -23.55 -38.69 -27.34
N GLU A 6 -23.81 -38.45 -26.05
CA GLU A 6 -23.63 -37.11 -25.45
C GLU A 6 -22.17 -36.64 -25.48
N ARG A 7 -21.21 -37.55 -25.29
CA ARG A 7 -19.78 -37.24 -25.43
C ARG A 7 -19.38 -36.84 -26.86
N ALA A 8 -20.02 -37.41 -27.86
CA ALA A 8 -19.79 -37.09 -29.28
C ALA A 8 -20.47 -35.78 -29.71
N ALA A 9 -21.52 -35.36 -28.98
CA ALA A 9 -22.29 -34.16 -29.31
C ALA A 9 -21.63 -32.85 -28.82
N LEU A 10 -20.77 -32.92 -27.80
CA LEU A 10 -20.14 -31.73 -27.19
C LEU A 10 -18.61 -31.76 -27.35
N PRO A 11 -17.97 -30.62 -27.71
CA PRO A 11 -16.52 -30.49 -27.69
C PRO A 11 -15.93 -30.86 -26.33
N LEU A 12 -14.70 -31.38 -26.32
CA LEU A 12 -14.01 -31.78 -25.09
C LEU A 12 -13.97 -30.65 -24.06
N GLU A 13 -13.71 -29.42 -24.50
CA GLU A 13 -13.67 -28.24 -23.64
C GLU A 13 -15.00 -27.99 -22.92
N ALA A 14 -16.12 -28.08 -23.64
CA ALA A 14 -17.45 -27.91 -23.05
C ALA A 14 -17.75 -29.01 -22.02
N ARG A 15 -17.36 -30.27 -22.31
CA ARG A 15 -17.51 -31.39 -21.37
C ARG A 15 -16.63 -31.23 -20.14
N ALA A 16 -15.40 -30.74 -20.32
CA ALA A 16 -14.46 -30.47 -19.24
C ALA A 16 -14.96 -29.33 -18.33
N ASN A 17 -15.54 -28.27 -18.90
CA ASN A 17 -16.12 -27.18 -18.14
C ASN A 17 -17.33 -27.65 -17.31
N GLN A 18 -18.25 -28.43 -17.90
CA GLN A 18 -19.36 -29.02 -17.15
C GLN A 18 -18.90 -29.94 -16.01
N PHE A 19 -17.82 -30.69 -16.22
CA PHE A 19 -17.22 -31.51 -15.16
C PHE A 19 -16.61 -30.65 -14.06
N ARG A 20 -15.88 -29.58 -14.40
CA ARG A 20 -15.33 -28.63 -13.41
C ARG A 20 -16.43 -27.93 -12.61
N ASP A 21 -17.50 -27.47 -13.28
CA ASP A 21 -18.66 -26.87 -12.62
C ASP A 21 -19.35 -27.87 -11.69
N MET A 22 -19.43 -29.14 -12.07
CA MET A 22 -19.95 -30.20 -11.20
C MET A 22 -19.06 -30.36 -9.95
N LEU A 23 -17.74 -30.42 -10.10
CA LEU A 23 -16.81 -30.51 -8.96
C LEU A 23 -17.05 -29.34 -7.98
N LEU A 24 -17.21 -28.12 -8.50
CA LEU A 24 -17.50 -26.93 -7.71
C LEU A 24 -18.86 -27.02 -7.00
N HIS A 25 -19.95 -27.28 -7.75
CA HIS A 25 -21.31 -27.34 -7.21
C HIS A 25 -21.51 -28.46 -6.18
N ARG A 26 -20.80 -29.58 -6.34
CA ARG A 26 -20.84 -30.72 -5.41
C ARG A 26 -19.89 -30.53 -4.21
N GLY A 27 -19.21 -29.38 -4.11
CA GLY A 27 -18.33 -29.06 -2.98
C GLY A 27 -17.15 -30.03 -2.88
N VAL A 28 -16.55 -30.39 -4.01
CA VAL A 28 -15.34 -31.21 -4.04
C VAL A 28 -14.16 -30.39 -3.50
N SER A 29 -13.49 -30.91 -2.48
CA SER A 29 -12.39 -30.22 -1.83
C SER A 29 -11.10 -30.29 -2.64
N ALA A 30 -10.47 -29.14 -2.87
CA ALA A 30 -9.13 -29.04 -3.46
C ALA A 30 -8.00 -29.46 -2.50
N PHE A 31 -8.32 -29.83 -1.26
CA PHE A 31 -7.38 -30.28 -0.23
C PHE A 31 -7.61 -31.74 0.20
N SER A 32 -8.38 -32.50 -0.60
CA SER A 32 -8.73 -33.90 -0.35
C SER A 32 -8.31 -34.77 -1.54
N THR A 33 -8.33 -36.10 -1.38
CA THR A 33 -7.99 -37.04 -2.46
C THR A 33 -9.22 -37.37 -3.31
N TRP A 34 -9.01 -37.73 -4.58
CA TRP A 34 -10.09 -38.08 -5.50
C TRP A 34 -11.00 -39.18 -4.94
N GLU A 35 -10.44 -40.22 -4.33
CA GLU A 35 -11.18 -41.36 -3.77
C GLU A 35 -12.14 -40.92 -2.66
N LYS A 36 -11.72 -39.96 -1.83
CA LYS A 36 -12.55 -39.41 -0.75
C LYS A 36 -13.68 -38.54 -1.28
N GLU A 37 -13.46 -37.87 -2.41
CA GLU A 37 -14.44 -36.94 -2.99
C GLU A 37 -15.36 -37.59 -4.04
N LEU A 38 -15.00 -38.76 -4.57
CA LEU A 38 -15.69 -39.44 -5.67
C LEU A 38 -17.20 -39.62 -5.43
N HIS A 39 -17.58 -39.99 -4.21
CA HIS A 39 -18.99 -40.22 -3.85
C HIS A 39 -19.89 -38.98 -4.04
N LYS A 40 -19.31 -37.77 -4.02
CA LYS A 40 -20.05 -36.51 -4.23
C LYS A 40 -20.51 -36.32 -5.68
N VAL A 41 -19.82 -36.97 -6.63
CA VAL A 41 -19.95 -36.70 -8.07
C VAL A 41 -20.32 -37.92 -8.89
N VAL A 42 -20.08 -39.16 -8.40
CA VAL A 42 -20.28 -40.39 -9.18
C VAL A 42 -21.72 -40.59 -9.71
N PHE A 43 -22.71 -40.03 -9.01
CA PHE A 43 -24.13 -40.08 -9.39
C PHE A 43 -24.60 -38.86 -10.21
N ASP A 44 -23.75 -37.85 -10.41
CA ASP A 44 -24.09 -36.70 -11.24
C ASP A 44 -23.96 -37.08 -12.72
N PRO A 45 -24.97 -36.81 -13.58
CA PRO A 45 -24.91 -37.16 -15.01
C PRO A 45 -23.66 -36.61 -15.71
N ARG A 46 -23.18 -35.43 -15.29
CA ARG A 46 -22.00 -34.77 -15.87
C ARG A 46 -20.70 -35.58 -15.65
N TYR A 47 -20.68 -36.47 -14.67
CA TYR A 47 -19.56 -37.39 -14.44
C TYR A 47 -19.26 -38.25 -15.67
N LEU A 48 -20.30 -38.66 -16.40
CA LEU A 48 -20.19 -39.52 -17.58
C LEU A 48 -19.74 -38.79 -18.85
N LEU A 49 -19.65 -37.45 -18.81
CA LEU A 49 -19.21 -36.63 -19.95
C LEU A 49 -17.72 -36.73 -20.23
N LEU A 50 -16.92 -37.28 -19.32
CA LEU A 50 -15.47 -37.45 -19.50
C LEU A 50 -15.06 -38.93 -19.40
N THR A 51 -14.00 -39.32 -20.13
CA THR A 51 -13.32 -40.61 -19.94
C THR A 51 -12.53 -40.62 -18.62
N PRO A 52 -12.12 -41.79 -18.09
CA PRO A 52 -11.30 -41.84 -16.87
C PRO A 52 -10.02 -41.00 -16.94
N LYS A 53 -9.34 -40.97 -18.10
CA LYS A 53 -8.15 -40.14 -18.32
C LYS A 53 -8.48 -38.64 -18.29
N GLU A 54 -9.55 -38.25 -18.98
CA GLU A 54 -10.02 -36.85 -19.01
C GLU A 54 -10.49 -36.39 -17.62
N ARG A 55 -11.16 -37.24 -16.83
CA ARG A 55 -11.58 -36.93 -15.46
C ARG A 55 -10.38 -36.67 -14.55
N LYS A 56 -9.35 -37.53 -14.63
CA LYS A 56 -8.13 -37.38 -13.85
C LYS A 56 -7.46 -36.03 -14.16
N GLN A 57 -7.28 -35.70 -15.43
CA GLN A 57 -6.71 -34.42 -15.84
C GLN A 57 -7.57 -33.23 -15.37
N ALA A 58 -8.88 -33.29 -15.58
CA ALA A 58 -9.79 -32.21 -15.19
C ALA A 58 -9.83 -32.00 -13.67
N PHE A 59 -9.73 -33.09 -12.88
CA PHE A 59 -9.65 -33.02 -11.43
C PHE A 59 -8.32 -32.43 -10.94
N GLU A 60 -7.19 -32.84 -11.51
CA GLU A 60 -5.87 -32.27 -11.18
C GLU A 60 -5.82 -30.76 -11.47
N ASP A 61 -6.34 -30.34 -12.63
CA ASP A 61 -6.47 -28.92 -12.98
C ASP A 61 -7.39 -28.17 -12.01
N PHE A 62 -8.54 -28.74 -11.68
CA PHE A 62 -9.52 -28.17 -10.75
C PHE A 62 -8.88 -27.95 -9.37
N VAL A 63 -8.20 -28.96 -8.83
CA VAL A 63 -7.53 -28.89 -7.52
C VAL A 63 -6.51 -27.74 -7.50
N LYS A 64 -5.67 -27.63 -8.54
CA LYS A 64 -4.67 -26.57 -8.64
C LYS A 64 -5.31 -25.18 -8.65
N ILE A 65 -6.28 -24.97 -9.54
CA ILE A 65 -6.96 -23.67 -9.70
C ILE A 65 -7.73 -23.31 -8.43
N ARG A 66 -8.56 -24.23 -7.92
CA ARG A 66 -9.41 -23.98 -6.76
C ARG A 66 -8.60 -23.70 -5.50
N ALA A 67 -7.50 -24.42 -5.28
CA ALA A 67 -6.62 -24.17 -4.14
C ALA A 67 -5.92 -22.81 -4.24
N GLU A 68 -5.63 -22.30 -5.44
CA GLU A 68 -5.09 -20.95 -5.63
C GLU A 68 -6.17 -19.88 -5.43
N GLU A 69 -7.37 -20.08 -5.96
CA GLU A 69 -8.53 -19.21 -5.78
C GLU A 69 -8.91 -19.06 -4.30
N GLU A 70 -9.02 -20.14 -3.53
CA GLU A 70 -9.34 -20.06 -2.10
C GLU A 70 -8.28 -19.30 -1.30
N ARG A 71 -6.99 -19.49 -1.64
CA ARG A 71 -5.90 -18.71 -1.03
C ARG A 71 -6.00 -17.24 -1.40
N LYS A 72 -6.33 -16.93 -2.66
CA LYS A 72 -6.53 -15.55 -3.16
C LYS A 72 -7.74 -14.89 -2.51
N GLU A 73 -8.88 -15.57 -2.41
CA GLU A 73 -10.09 -15.09 -1.75
C GLU A 73 -9.81 -14.78 -0.27
N LYS A 74 -9.14 -15.69 0.45
CA LYS A 74 -8.76 -15.47 1.86
C LYS A 74 -7.83 -14.26 2.01
N ARG A 75 -6.82 -14.15 1.15
CA ARG A 75 -5.88 -13.02 1.15
C ARG A 75 -6.60 -11.70 0.84
N ASN A 76 -7.45 -11.68 -0.20
CA ASN A 76 -8.19 -10.50 -0.61
C ASN A 76 -9.15 -10.04 0.48
N LYS A 77 -9.85 -10.96 1.15
CA LYS A 77 -10.73 -10.64 2.29
C LYS A 77 -9.93 -10.00 3.44
N LEU A 78 -8.78 -10.56 3.78
CA LEU A 78 -7.91 -9.98 4.81
C LEU A 78 -7.36 -8.61 4.40
N GLN A 79 -7.02 -8.42 3.13
CA GLN A 79 -6.54 -7.15 2.61
C GLN A 79 -7.65 -6.09 2.67
N LEU A 80 -8.87 -6.42 2.27
CA LEU A 80 -10.02 -5.52 2.34
C LEU A 80 -10.29 -5.06 3.77
N ILE A 81 -10.25 -5.98 4.75
CA ILE A 81 -10.41 -5.65 6.17
C ILE A 81 -9.33 -4.64 6.62
N LYS A 82 -8.06 -4.84 6.22
CA LYS A 82 -6.97 -3.92 6.54
C LYS A 82 -7.14 -2.57 5.86
N ASP A 83 -7.51 -2.54 4.59
CA ASP A 83 -7.70 -1.31 3.82
C ASP A 83 -8.86 -0.49 4.37
N ASP A 84 -9.96 -1.14 4.76
CA ASP A 84 -11.10 -0.45 5.36
C ASP A 84 -10.80 0.06 6.77
N PHE A 85 -10.03 -0.69 7.58
CA PHE A 85 -9.51 -0.17 8.86
C PHE A 85 -8.59 1.04 8.65
N LYS A 86 -7.75 1.00 7.61
CA LYS A 86 -6.89 2.14 7.25
C LYS A 86 -7.71 3.37 6.83
N LYS A 87 -8.75 3.19 6.00
CA LYS A 87 -9.67 4.29 5.66
C LYS A 87 -10.33 4.88 6.89
N LEU A 88 -10.74 4.04 7.86
CA LEU A 88 -11.26 4.53 9.13
C LEU A 88 -10.24 5.43 9.85
N LEU A 89 -8.96 5.03 9.92
CA LEU A 89 -7.90 5.86 10.52
C LEU A 89 -7.72 7.20 9.79
N GLU A 90 -7.81 7.20 8.46
CA GLU A 90 -7.73 8.40 7.61
C GLU A 90 -8.92 9.34 7.85
N ASP A 91 -10.14 8.80 7.92
CA ASP A 91 -11.38 9.54 8.18
C ASP A 91 -11.44 10.13 9.60
N SER A 92 -10.71 9.52 10.55
CA SER A 92 -10.74 9.88 11.97
C SER A 92 -10.01 11.19 12.31
N LYS A 93 -9.37 11.86 11.34
CA LYS A 93 -8.61 13.11 11.54
C LYS A 93 -7.58 13.02 12.68
N LEU A 94 -6.87 11.90 12.72
CA LEU A 94 -5.85 11.64 13.74
C LEU A 94 -4.64 12.56 13.58
N THR A 95 -3.96 12.81 14.70
CA THR A 95 -2.68 13.54 14.74
C THR A 95 -1.57 12.64 15.25
N SER A 96 -0.32 13.09 15.12
CA SER A 96 0.84 12.38 15.70
C SER A 96 0.80 12.20 17.23
N ARG A 97 -0.13 12.88 17.92
CA ARG A 97 -0.36 12.79 19.38
C ARG A 97 -1.59 11.98 19.77
N SER A 98 -2.41 11.55 18.81
CA SER A 98 -3.61 10.77 19.09
C SER A 98 -3.26 9.43 19.75
N THR A 99 -4.09 9.00 20.71
CA THR A 99 -3.91 7.72 21.41
C THR A 99 -4.87 6.64 20.89
N PHE A 100 -4.48 5.37 21.01
CA PHE A 100 -5.33 4.26 20.61
C PHE A 100 -6.60 4.19 21.48
N SER A 101 -6.50 4.50 22.77
CA SER A 101 -7.65 4.50 23.70
C SER A 101 -8.75 5.47 23.26
N GLU A 102 -8.39 6.72 22.93
CA GLU A 102 -9.34 7.73 22.42
C GLU A 102 -9.98 7.30 21.09
N PHE A 103 -9.16 6.77 20.17
CA PHE A 103 -9.64 6.27 18.89
C PHE A 103 -10.61 5.10 19.06
N ALA A 104 -10.27 4.12 19.90
CA ALA A 104 -11.10 2.95 20.18
C ALA A 104 -12.40 3.33 20.89
N ALA A 105 -12.36 4.28 21.84
CA ALA A 105 -13.55 4.80 22.51
C ALA A 105 -14.52 5.45 21.52
N LYS A 106 -14.00 6.21 20.54
CA LYS A 106 -14.80 6.90 19.53
C LYS A 106 -15.33 5.98 18.43
N HIS A 107 -14.52 5.02 17.97
CA HIS A 107 -14.81 4.21 16.78
C HIS A 107 -15.12 2.73 17.08
N GLY A 108 -15.20 2.33 18.35
CA GLY A 108 -15.42 0.94 18.74
C GLY A 108 -16.71 0.30 18.22
N LYS A 109 -17.70 1.11 17.81
CA LYS A 109 -18.96 0.64 17.21
C LYS A 109 -18.90 0.54 15.67
N ASP A 110 -17.90 1.14 15.02
CA ASP A 110 -17.72 1.12 13.56
C ASP A 110 -17.47 -0.32 13.06
N SER A 111 -18.11 -0.69 11.95
CA SER A 111 -17.99 -2.03 11.38
C SER A 111 -16.56 -2.33 10.92
N ARG A 112 -15.84 -1.34 10.39
CA ARG A 112 -14.44 -1.47 9.94
C ARG A 112 -13.50 -1.69 11.12
N PHE A 113 -13.79 -1.05 12.27
CA PHE A 113 -13.06 -1.31 13.52
C PHE A 113 -13.28 -2.73 14.02
N LYS A 114 -14.54 -3.20 14.01
CA LYS A 114 -14.90 -4.56 14.46
C LYS A 114 -14.41 -5.67 13.52
N ALA A 115 -14.28 -5.38 12.22
CA ALA A 115 -13.86 -6.34 11.19
C ALA A 115 -12.44 -6.88 11.43
N VAL A 116 -11.56 -6.11 12.08
CA VAL A 116 -10.31 -6.62 12.62
C VAL A 116 -10.63 -7.31 13.96
N GLU A 117 -10.55 -8.62 14.03
CA GLU A 117 -11.05 -9.38 15.20
C GLU A 117 -10.22 -9.15 16.47
N LYS A 118 -8.89 -9.12 16.35
CA LYS A 118 -7.98 -9.05 17.49
C LYS A 118 -7.69 -7.60 17.88
N MET A 119 -7.89 -7.24 19.16
CA MET A 119 -7.56 -5.90 19.68
C MET A 119 -6.10 -5.52 19.46
N LYS A 120 -5.17 -6.46 19.65
CA LYS A 120 -3.73 -6.22 19.41
C LYS A 120 -3.43 -5.83 17.95
N ASP A 121 -4.15 -6.40 17.00
CA ASP A 121 -3.96 -6.10 15.58
C ASP A 121 -4.51 -4.71 15.26
N ARG A 122 -5.63 -4.31 15.87
CA ARG A 122 -6.18 -2.95 15.77
C ARG A 122 -5.19 -1.91 16.30
N GLU A 123 -4.61 -2.17 17.46
CA GLU A 123 -3.62 -1.28 18.09
C GLU A 123 -2.34 -1.18 17.25
N THR A 124 -1.86 -2.30 16.71
CA THR A 124 -0.70 -2.32 15.80
C THR A 124 -0.94 -1.44 14.58
N LEU A 125 -2.08 -1.62 13.89
CA LEU A 125 -2.45 -0.82 12.72
C LEU A 125 -2.54 0.68 13.05
N PHE A 126 -3.11 1.02 14.21
CA PHE A 126 -3.18 2.39 14.69
C PHE A 126 -1.78 2.99 14.92
N ILE A 127 -0.90 2.27 15.62
CA ILE A 127 0.47 2.71 15.91
C ILE A 127 1.25 2.93 14.62
N GLU A 128 1.18 2.00 13.66
CA GLU A 128 1.82 2.13 12.35
C GLU A 128 1.35 3.39 11.60
N PHE A 129 0.05 3.69 11.67
CA PHE A 129 -0.51 4.89 11.07
C PHE A 129 -0.01 6.17 11.74
N VAL A 130 0.00 6.23 13.08
CA VAL A 130 0.53 7.39 13.83
C VAL A 130 2.03 7.59 13.59
N LEU A 131 2.81 6.51 13.48
CA LEU A 131 4.23 6.58 13.09
C LEU A 131 4.40 7.13 11.68
N THR A 132 3.53 6.75 10.76
CA THR A 132 3.52 7.30 9.39
C THR A 132 3.21 8.79 9.39
N LEU A 133 2.26 9.26 10.21
CA LEU A 133 1.99 10.69 10.39
C LEU A 133 3.22 11.44 10.91
N LYS A 134 3.85 10.94 11.98
CA LYS A 134 5.10 11.52 12.53
C LYS A 134 6.20 11.61 11.49
N LYS A 135 6.37 10.57 10.67
CA LYS A 135 7.37 10.54 9.59
C LYS A 135 7.06 11.61 8.55
N LYS A 136 5.81 11.71 8.09
CA LYS A 136 5.36 12.74 7.13
C LYS A 136 5.55 14.16 7.65
N GLU A 137 5.22 14.41 8.92
CA GLU A 137 5.43 15.72 9.56
C GLU A 137 6.91 16.11 9.60
N LYS A 138 7.79 15.17 10.00
CA LYS A 138 9.24 15.38 10.02
C LYS A 138 9.81 15.62 8.63
N GLU A 139 9.38 14.84 7.65
CA GLU A 139 9.80 14.98 6.25
C GLU A 139 9.36 16.32 5.67
N HIS A 140 8.11 16.72 5.89
CA HIS A 140 7.59 18.02 5.45
C HIS A 140 8.35 19.19 6.11
N ALA A 141 8.63 19.10 7.42
CA ALA A 141 9.43 20.12 8.12
C ALA A 141 10.85 20.21 7.54
N ARG A 142 11.47 19.07 7.25
CA ARG A 142 12.80 19.01 6.62
C ARG A 142 12.77 19.60 5.22
N SER A 143 11.84 19.19 4.36
CA SER A 143 11.72 19.72 2.99
C SER A 143 11.47 21.23 2.99
N LYS A 144 10.68 21.75 3.93
CA LYS A 144 10.49 23.20 4.10
C LYS A 144 11.79 23.90 4.50
N ALA A 145 12.54 23.34 5.46
CA ALA A 145 13.83 23.88 5.88
C ALA A 145 14.87 23.86 4.76
N ASP A 146 14.94 22.76 4.00
CA ASP A 146 15.84 22.60 2.86
C ASP A 146 15.50 23.61 1.75
N ARG A 147 14.21 23.87 1.51
CA ARG A 147 13.76 24.90 0.56
C ARG A 147 14.11 26.31 1.01
N VAL A 148 13.87 26.67 2.27
CA VAL A 148 14.27 27.98 2.83
C VAL A 148 15.78 28.18 2.69
N ARG A 149 16.57 27.13 2.96
CA ARG A 149 18.02 27.15 2.78
C ARG A 149 18.41 27.37 1.32
N HIS A 150 17.84 26.60 0.41
CA HIS A 150 18.09 26.71 -1.03
C HIS A 150 17.76 28.12 -1.54
N ASP A 151 16.55 28.61 -1.27
CA ASP A 151 16.06 29.91 -1.74
C ASP A 151 16.95 31.07 -1.24
N PHE A 152 17.52 30.96 -0.04
CA PHE A 152 18.47 31.95 0.47
C PHE A 152 19.81 31.92 -0.27
N PHE A 153 20.36 30.74 -0.55
CA PHE A 153 21.60 30.63 -1.31
C PHE A 153 21.43 31.08 -2.76
N ASP A 154 20.28 30.79 -3.37
CA ASP A 154 19.92 31.28 -4.71
C ASP A 154 19.88 32.81 -4.71
N MET A 155 19.21 33.42 -3.73
CA MET A 155 19.19 34.87 -3.56
C MET A 155 20.60 35.46 -3.43
N LEU A 156 21.50 34.84 -2.65
CA LEU A 156 22.89 35.28 -2.55
C LEU A 156 23.62 35.20 -3.90
N SER A 157 23.36 34.14 -4.68
CA SER A 157 24.01 33.90 -5.97
C SER A 157 23.62 34.89 -7.06
N GLU A 158 22.47 35.56 -6.92
CA GLU A 158 22.03 36.63 -7.82
C GLU A 158 22.88 37.91 -7.68
N HIS A 159 23.67 38.02 -6.61
CA HIS A 159 24.59 39.12 -6.39
C HIS A 159 26.03 38.75 -6.77
N ARG A 160 26.75 39.72 -7.36
CA ARG A 160 28.19 39.59 -7.57
C ARG A 160 28.92 39.80 -6.25
N LEU A 161 29.35 38.70 -5.63
CA LEU A 161 30.05 38.69 -4.35
C LEU A 161 31.54 38.34 -4.57
N ASP A 162 32.43 39.09 -3.92
CA ASP A 162 33.88 38.86 -3.89
C ASP A 162 34.44 38.96 -2.45
N ALA A 163 35.75 38.75 -2.28
CA ALA A 163 36.43 38.77 -0.98
C ALA A 163 36.30 40.10 -0.20
N GLN A 164 35.93 41.20 -0.86
CA GLN A 164 35.72 42.51 -0.22
C GLN A 164 34.27 42.74 0.21
N THR A 165 33.35 41.83 -0.17
CA THR A 165 31.94 41.88 0.23
C THR A 165 31.80 41.84 1.75
N ARG A 166 31.19 42.88 2.32
CA ARG A 166 30.81 42.91 3.73
C ARG A 166 29.33 42.60 3.91
N TRP A 167 29.02 41.72 4.86
CA TRP A 167 27.64 41.34 5.21
C TRP A 167 26.75 42.57 5.44
N SER A 168 27.21 43.55 6.22
CA SER A 168 26.46 44.77 6.54
C SER A 168 25.97 45.52 5.29
N LYS A 169 26.81 45.64 4.25
CA LYS A 169 26.45 46.33 3.00
C LYS A 169 25.56 45.48 2.09
N LEU A 170 25.74 44.16 2.09
CA LEU A 170 24.89 43.27 1.29
C LEU A 170 23.49 43.17 1.90
N LYS A 171 23.42 43.10 3.23
CA LYS A 171 22.18 43.01 4.00
C LYS A 171 21.16 44.07 3.60
N ASP A 172 21.57 45.33 3.53
CA ASP A 172 20.68 46.46 3.16
C ASP A 172 20.03 46.28 1.77
N ARG A 173 20.72 45.57 0.85
CA ARG A 173 20.20 45.25 -0.49
C ARG A 173 19.23 44.06 -0.46
N LEU A 174 19.53 43.06 0.37
CA LEU A 174 18.71 41.85 0.53
C LEU A 174 17.43 42.09 1.32
N GLU A 175 17.35 43.16 2.10
CA GLU A 175 16.20 43.48 2.96
C GLU A 175 14.89 43.71 2.20
N LYS A 176 14.94 43.90 0.87
CA LYS A 176 13.77 43.98 0.00
C LYS A 176 13.30 42.62 -0.53
N ASP A 177 14.13 41.59 -0.43
CA ASP A 177 13.80 40.25 -0.94
C ASP A 177 12.98 39.46 0.10
N PRO A 178 11.80 38.93 -0.27
CA PRO A 178 10.99 38.12 0.65
C PRO A 178 11.75 36.90 1.22
N ARG A 179 12.66 36.29 0.46
CA ARG A 179 13.47 35.12 0.86
C ARG A 179 14.46 35.47 1.98
N PHE A 180 14.81 36.74 2.15
CA PHE A 180 15.62 37.19 3.28
C PHE A 180 14.83 37.18 4.58
N HIS A 181 13.52 37.48 4.53
CA HIS A 181 12.64 37.54 5.71
C HIS A 181 12.02 36.19 6.08
N THR A 182 12.12 35.17 5.21
CA THR A 182 11.71 33.79 5.57
C THR A 182 12.61 33.18 6.65
N ILE A 183 13.77 33.78 6.91
CA ILE A 183 14.71 33.38 7.96
C ILE A 183 14.70 34.44 9.06
N GLU A 184 13.99 34.16 10.15
CA GLU A 184 13.85 35.08 11.28
C GLU A 184 15.21 35.35 11.96
N SER A 185 16.01 34.28 12.16
CA SER A 185 17.30 34.36 12.84
C SER A 185 18.32 35.18 12.05
N SER A 186 18.72 36.34 12.59
CA SER A 186 19.80 37.16 12.03
C SER A 186 21.14 36.44 12.03
N VAL A 187 21.43 35.68 13.09
CA VAL A 187 22.64 34.87 13.24
C VAL A 187 22.71 33.82 12.13
N GLN A 188 21.60 33.14 11.84
CA GLN A 188 21.55 32.12 10.79
C GLN A 188 21.75 32.70 9.39
N ARG A 189 21.17 33.86 9.10
CA ARG A 189 21.40 34.57 7.83
C ARG A 189 22.87 34.91 7.63
N GLU A 190 23.51 35.44 8.66
CA GLU A 190 24.93 35.79 8.61
C GLU A 190 25.82 34.55 8.49
N GLU A 191 25.51 33.47 9.21
CA GLU A 191 26.21 32.19 9.09
C GLU A 191 26.11 31.62 7.66
N TRP A 192 24.91 31.62 7.07
CA TRP A 192 24.73 31.13 5.70
C TRP A 192 25.42 32.01 4.67
N PHE A 193 25.46 33.33 4.88
CA PHE A 193 26.29 34.23 4.09
C PHE A 193 27.77 33.84 4.18
N ARG A 194 28.32 33.65 5.39
CA ARG A 194 29.72 33.21 5.55
C ARG A 194 30.00 31.88 4.84
N LEU A 195 29.09 30.90 4.96
CA LEU A 195 29.21 29.63 4.25
C LEU A 195 29.20 29.80 2.72
N HIS A 196 28.40 30.73 2.19
CA HIS A 196 28.39 31.05 0.77
C HIS A 196 29.71 31.70 0.33
N MET A 197 30.20 32.67 1.10
CA MET A 197 31.48 33.35 0.87
C MET A 197 32.64 32.35 0.88
N ASP A 198 32.70 31.45 1.85
CA ASP A 198 33.71 30.38 1.91
C ASP A 198 33.65 29.48 0.67
N LYS A 199 32.45 29.15 0.19
CA LYS A 199 32.27 28.31 -1.01
C LYS A 199 32.79 29.02 -2.26
N ILE A 200 32.44 30.28 -2.48
CA ILE A 200 32.87 31.00 -3.70
C ILE A 200 34.38 31.32 -3.68
N LEU A 201 34.94 31.63 -2.51
CA LEU A 201 36.37 31.95 -2.37
C LEU A 201 37.27 30.70 -2.45
N LYS A 202 36.76 29.52 -2.07
CA LYS A 202 37.46 28.24 -2.28
C LYS A 202 37.42 27.73 -3.72
N VAL A 203 36.42 28.14 -4.50
CA VAL A 203 36.28 27.77 -5.93
C VAL A 203 37.03 28.74 -6.84
N GLY A 204 37.32 29.96 -6.37
CA GLY A 204 38.12 30.97 -7.09
C GLY A 204 39.63 30.88 -6.88
N LEU A 205 40.11 29.85 -6.16
CA LEU A 205 41.52 29.47 -5.97
C LEU A 205 41.80 28.19 -6.77
#